data_AF-A0A3M1W2Y3-F1
#
_entry.id   AF-A0A3M1W2Y3-F1
#
_cell.length_a   1.000
_cell.length_b   1.000
_cell.length_c   1.000
_cell.angle_alpha   90.00
_cell.angle_beta   90.00
_cell.angle_gamma   90.00
#
_symmetry.space_group_name_H-M   'P 1'
#
loop_
_entity.id
_entity.type
_entity.pdbx_description
1 polymer ?
#
loop_
_entity_poly.entity_id
_entity_poly.type
_entity_poly.pdbx_seq_one_letter_code
_entity_poly.pdbx_strand_id
1 'polypeptide(L)'
;MEAFVSSRRVDAVVNRLEAEGAPGITVSACHGVGYGYEPRLFTLAPADIRRAPKVAKVEVVCRTGDVDRLVAAIVEEARTGAGGDGIVFVSNVERAVRVRDGAEALGPGPKSTADGA
;
A
#
# COMPACT_ATOMS: atom_id res chain seq x y z
N MET A 1 4.86 -0.80 3.39
CA MET A 1 4.05 -1.74 2.61
C MET A 1 3.46 -1.03 1.41
N GLU A 2 3.29 -1.74 0.31
CA GLU A 2 2.68 -1.26 -0.92
C GLU A 2 1.58 -2.23 -1.32
N ALA A 3 0.34 -1.75 -1.43
CA ALA A 3 -0.80 -2.53 -1.86
C ALA A 3 -1.27 -2.08 -3.23
N PHE A 4 -1.33 -2.98 -4.19
CA PHE A 4 -1.91 -2.77 -5.50
C PHE A 4 -3.31 -3.36 -5.46
N VAL A 5 -4.34 -2.53 -5.40
CA VAL A 5 -5.74 -2.96 -5.24
C VAL A 5 -6.60 -2.47 -6.39
N SER A 6 -7.79 -3.06 -6.57
CA SER A 6 -8.79 -2.51 -7.49
C SER A 6 -9.07 -1.04 -7.17
N SER A 7 -9.05 -0.17 -8.18
CA SER A 7 -9.37 1.26 -8.00
C SER A 7 -10.79 1.50 -7.51
N ARG A 8 -11.69 0.52 -7.61
CA ARG A 8 -13.05 0.58 -7.06
C ARG A 8 -13.12 0.38 -5.54
N ARG A 9 -12.08 -0.19 -4.93
CA ARG A 9 -12.02 -0.49 -3.49
C ARG A 9 -11.10 0.46 -2.74
N VAL A 10 -10.36 1.32 -3.43
CA VAL A 10 -9.34 2.18 -2.82
C VAL A 10 -9.89 3.04 -1.70
N ASP A 11 -11.08 3.64 -1.86
CA ASP A 11 -11.70 4.47 -0.83
C ASP A 11 -12.01 3.67 0.44
N ALA A 12 -12.54 2.46 0.30
CA ALA A 12 -12.81 1.57 1.43
C ALA A 12 -11.53 1.16 2.16
N VAL A 13 -10.47 0.84 1.40
CA VAL A 13 -9.16 0.50 1.94
C VAL A 13 -8.55 1.68 2.70
N VAL A 14 -8.59 2.89 2.13
CA VAL A 14 -8.08 4.13 2.77
C VAL A 14 -8.85 4.39 4.08
N ASN A 15 -10.18 4.39 4.03
CA ASN A 15 -11.00 4.64 5.21
C ASN A 15 -10.75 3.63 6.33
N ARG A 16 -10.58 2.34 5.99
CA ARG A 16 -10.25 1.33 6.98
C ARG A 16 -8.86 1.53 7.56
N LEU A 17 -7.86 1.82 6.75
CA LEU A 17 -6.51 2.10 7.23
C LEU A 17 -6.47 3.33 8.15
N GLU A 18 -7.23 4.38 7.85
CA GLU A 18 -7.38 5.54 8.73
C GLU A 18 -8.05 5.16 10.06
N ALA A 19 -9.11 4.37 10.03
CA ALA A 19 -9.78 3.87 11.25
C ALA A 19 -8.86 2.99 12.11
N GLU A 20 -7.94 2.27 11.47
CA GLU A 20 -6.88 1.48 12.09
C GLU A 20 -5.67 2.34 12.53
N GLY A 21 -5.71 3.67 12.34
CA GLY A 21 -4.67 4.58 12.80
C GLY A 21 -3.37 4.51 11.99
N ALA A 22 -3.45 4.24 10.69
CA ALA A 22 -2.30 4.38 9.80
C ALA A 22 -1.70 5.80 9.91
N PRO A 23 -0.37 5.95 10.05
CA PRO A 23 0.27 7.25 10.32
C PRO A 23 0.26 8.20 9.12
N GLY A 24 -0.02 7.67 7.92
CA GLY A 24 -0.09 8.39 6.66
C GLY A 24 -0.26 7.40 5.51
N ILE A 25 -1.00 7.81 4.49
CA ILE A 25 -1.33 6.98 3.32
C ILE A 25 -1.01 7.79 2.08
N THR A 26 -0.30 7.20 1.13
CA THR A 26 -0.13 7.76 -0.22
C THR A 26 -0.86 6.88 -1.22
N VAL A 27 -1.64 7.49 -2.10
CA VAL A 27 -2.40 6.79 -3.14
C VAL A 27 -1.94 7.26 -4.50
N SER A 28 -1.55 6.32 -5.35
CA SER A 28 -1.15 6.56 -6.75
C SER A 28 -2.02 5.75 -7.69
N ALA A 29 -2.41 6.33 -8.82
CA ALA A 29 -3.11 5.60 -9.87
C ALA A 29 -2.11 4.87 -10.77
N CYS A 30 -2.33 3.58 -11.05
CA CYS A 30 -1.36 2.76 -11.77
C CYS A 30 -2.02 1.87 -12.83
N HIS A 31 -1.29 1.57 -13.91
CA HIS A 31 -1.66 0.56 -14.89
C HIS A 31 -0.84 -0.71 -14.63
N GLY A 32 -1.49 -1.76 -14.15
CA GLY A 32 -0.84 -3.07 -14.00
C GLY A 32 -0.60 -3.72 -15.36
N VAL A 33 0.64 -4.16 -15.60
CA VAL A 33 1.04 -4.93 -16.80
C VAL A 33 1.64 -6.25 -16.30
N GLY A 34 0.98 -7.39 -16.54
CA GLY A 34 1.46 -8.70 -16.07
C GLY A 34 0.37 -9.65 -15.54
N TYR A 35 0.83 -10.74 -14.89
CA TYR A 35 0.09 -11.92 -14.41
C TYR A 35 -1.44 -11.88 -14.57
N GLY A 36 -1.91 -12.37 -15.72
CA GLY A 36 -3.34 -12.56 -16.04
C GLY A 36 -3.93 -11.57 -17.05
N TYR A 37 -3.20 -10.52 -17.45
CA TYR A 37 -3.59 -9.69 -18.60
C TYR A 37 -3.13 -10.34 -19.92
N GLU A 38 -3.96 -10.26 -20.96
CA GLU A 38 -3.52 -10.57 -22.32
C GLU A 38 -2.25 -9.75 -22.62
N PRO A 39 -1.18 -10.37 -23.17
CA PRO A 39 0.06 -9.68 -23.54
C PRO A 39 -0.11 -8.64 -24.66
N ARG A 40 -1.33 -8.21 -24.97
CA ARG A 40 -1.62 -7.05 -25.83
C ARG A 40 -1.21 -5.76 -25.10
N LEU A 41 0.11 -5.55 -25.10
CA LEU A 41 0.82 -4.29 -25.26
C LEU A 41 0.16 -3.12 -24.54
N PHE A 42 0.36 -3.01 -23.22
CA PHE A 42 0.34 -1.68 -22.65
C PHE A 42 1.48 -0.90 -23.32
N THR A 43 1.13 0.05 -24.16
CA THR A 43 2.08 0.98 -24.76
C THR A 43 1.96 2.34 -24.07
N LEU A 44 3.01 3.15 -24.13
CA LEU A 44 2.93 4.57 -23.76
C LEU A 44 2.18 5.39 -24.84
N ALA A 45 1.39 4.74 -25.70
CA ALA A 45 0.56 5.47 -26.65
C ALA A 45 -0.45 6.34 -25.89
N PRO A 46 -0.70 7.58 -26.34
CA PRO A 46 -1.63 8.49 -25.67
C PRO A 46 -3.03 7.91 -25.47
N ALA A 47 -3.47 6.97 -26.33
CA ALA A 47 -4.77 6.32 -26.22
C ALA A 47 -4.86 5.34 -25.04
N ASP A 48 -3.78 4.63 -24.72
CA ASP A 48 -3.75 3.67 -23.61
C ASP A 48 -3.61 4.39 -22.26
N ILE A 49 -2.83 5.48 -22.23
CA ILE A 49 -2.68 6.37 -21.07
C ILE A 49 -4.03 7.03 -20.70
N ARG A 50 -4.90 7.29 -21.67
CA ARG A 50 -6.24 7.88 -21.44
C ARG A 50 -7.21 6.94 -20.75
N ARG A 51 -6.93 5.63 -20.67
CA ARG A 51 -7.82 4.69 -19.98
C ARG A 51 -7.69 4.88 -18.48
N ALA A 52 -8.83 5.05 -17.80
CA ALA A 52 -8.87 5.17 -16.34
C ALA A 52 -8.14 3.97 -15.68
N PRO A 53 -7.18 4.23 -14.77
CA PRO A 53 -6.47 3.18 -14.06
C PRO A 53 -7.44 2.26 -13.31
N LYS A 54 -7.31 0.96 -13.57
CA LYS A 54 -8.09 -0.08 -12.86
C LYS A 54 -7.44 -0.49 -11.54
N VAL A 55 -6.21 -0.05 -11.31
CA VAL A 55 -5.40 -0.38 -10.12
C VAL A 55 -5.02 0.93 -9.42
N ALA A 56 -5.13 0.92 -8.09
CA ALA A 56 -4.56 1.94 -7.23
C ALA A 56 -3.42 1.31 -6.42
N LYS A 57 -2.28 2.01 -6.34
CA LYS A 57 -1.22 1.70 -5.39
C LYS A 57 -1.47 2.50 -4.11
N VAL A 58 -1.59 1.80 -2.99
CA VAL A 58 -1.74 2.36 -1.64
C VAL A 58 -0.45 2.07 -0.87
N GLU A 59 0.20 3.12 -0.40
CA GLU A 59 1.51 3.04 0.27
C GLU A 59 1.37 3.51 1.72
N VAL A 60 1.87 2.69 2.64
CA VAL A 60 1.90 2.99 4.07
C VAL A 60 3.25 2.61 4.64
N VAL A 61 3.90 3.57 5.30
CA VAL A 61 5.09 3.34 6.13
C VAL A 61 4.63 3.32 7.57
N CYS A 62 4.83 2.21 8.27
CA CYS A 62 4.36 1.99 9.63
C CYS A 62 5.43 1.28 10.46
N ARG A 63 5.19 1.15 11.77
CA ARG A 63 6.07 0.39 12.68
C ARG A 63 5.88 -1.11 12.44
N THR A 64 6.91 -1.89 12.74
CA THR A 64 6.90 -3.36 12.57
C THR A 64 5.70 -4.02 13.26
N GLY A 65 5.34 -3.57 14.48
CA GLY A 65 4.20 -4.11 15.23
C GLY A 65 2.82 -3.79 14.63
N ASP A 66 2.74 -2.86 13.68
CA ASP A 66 1.50 -2.48 13.01
C ASP A 66 1.32 -3.23 11.66
N VAL A 67 2.35 -3.91 11.15
CA VAL A 67 2.35 -4.47 9.78
C VAL A 67 1.22 -5.47 9.58
N ASP A 68 1.13 -6.51 10.40
CA ASP A 68 0.16 -7.60 10.18
C ASP A 68 -1.29 -7.10 10.28
N ARG A 69 -1.55 -6.19 11.23
CA ARG A 69 -2.86 -5.58 11.44
C ARG A 69 -3.29 -4.75 10.23
N LEU A 70 -2.40 -3.89 9.72
CA LEU A 70 -2.70 -3.04 8.57
C LEU A 70 -2.79 -3.85 7.26
N VAL A 71 -1.99 -4.91 7.10
CA VAL A 71 -2.11 -5.84 5.96
C VAL A 71 -3.46 -6.56 6.01
N ALA A 72 -3.88 -7.07 7.16
CA ALA A 72 -5.17 -7.72 7.32
C ALA A 72 -6.33 -6.78 6.95
N ALA A 73 -6.29 -5.53 7.43
CA ALA A 73 -7.25 -4.49 7.07
C ALA A 73 -7.35 -4.25 5.55
N ILE A 74 -6.21 -4.17 4.86
CA ILE A 74 -6.19 -4.02 3.39
C ILE A 74 -6.81 -5.25 2.72
N VAL A 75 -6.44 -6.46 3.16
CA VAL A 75 -6.95 -7.70 2.55
C VAL A 75 -8.46 -7.83 2.76
N GLU A 76 -8.97 -7.57 3.96
CA GLU A 76 -10.40 -7.63 4.25
C GLU A 76 -11.21 -6.67 3.38
N GLU A 77 -10.73 -5.43 3.20
CA GLU A 77 -11.45 -4.43 2.41
C GLU A 77 -11.23 -4.58 0.90
N ALA A 78 -10.09 -5.09 0.45
CA ALA A 78 -9.83 -5.23 -0.98
C ALA A 78 -10.41 -6.52 -1.57
N ARG A 79 -10.54 -7.58 -0.76
CA ARG A 79 -10.90 -8.92 -1.23
C ARG A 79 -12.37 -9.04 -1.58
N THR A 80 -12.65 -9.35 -2.84
CA THR A 80 -13.97 -9.76 -3.35
C THR A 80 -14.02 -11.25 -3.66
N GLY A 81 -12.86 -11.89 -3.81
CA GLY A 81 -12.72 -13.27 -4.27
C GLY A 81 -12.68 -13.41 -5.80
N ALA A 82 -12.82 -12.31 -6.54
CA ALA A 82 -12.69 -12.28 -8.00
C ALA A 82 -11.25 -12.02 -8.45
N GLY A 83 -10.96 -12.34 -9.71
CA GLY A 83 -9.69 -11.99 -10.32
C GLY A 83 -9.49 -10.47 -10.38
N GLY A 84 -8.31 -9.99 -9.98
CA GLY A 84 -7.95 -8.57 -9.99
C GLY A 84 -8.14 -7.83 -8.68
N ASP A 85 -8.39 -8.52 -7.56
CA ASP A 85 -8.43 -7.92 -6.22
C ASP A 85 -7.12 -7.22 -5.85
N GLY A 86 -5.98 -7.81 -6.26
CA GLY A 86 -4.67 -7.21 -6.12
C GLY A 86 -3.64 -8.02 -5.34
N ILE A 87 -2.61 -7.33 -4.86
CA ILE A 87 -1.50 -7.89 -4.08
C ILE A 87 -0.94 -6.86 -3.11
N VAL A 88 -0.43 -7.31 -1.95
CA VAL A 88 0.26 -6.48 -0.97
C VAL A 88 1.71 -6.94 -0.84
N PHE A 89 2.64 -6.00 -0.95
CA PHE A 89 4.07 -6.20 -0.72
C PHE A 89 4.48 -5.55 0.60
N VAL A 90 5.28 -6.27 1.37
CA VAL A 90 5.88 -5.77 2.61
C VAL A 90 7.38 -5.64 2.40
N SER A 91 7.89 -4.45 2.66
CA SER A 91 9.31 -4.10 2.56
C SER A 91 9.71 -3.32 3.81
N ASN A 92 10.97 -3.49 4.22
CA ASN A 92 11.54 -2.77 5.34
C ASN A 92 11.89 -1.34 4.93
N VAL A 93 11.62 -0.38 5.82
CA VAL A 93 12.07 1.01 5.69
C VAL A 93 13.08 1.25 6.81
N GLU A 94 14.33 1.54 6.45
CA GLU A 94 15.41 1.72 7.41
C GLU A 94 15.30 3.05 8.15
N ARG A 95 14.87 4.11 7.46
CA ARG A 95 14.73 5.45 8.02
C ARG A 95 13.57 6.20 7.38
N ALA A 96 12.88 7.01 8.17
CA ALA A 96 11.81 7.87 7.70
C ALA A 96 11.96 9.25 8.36
N VAL A 97 12.15 10.29 7.54
CA VAL A 97 12.43 11.65 8.03
C VAL A 97 11.28 12.58 7.64
N ARG A 98 10.80 13.37 8.60
CA ARG A 98 9.79 14.39 8.34
C ARG A 98 10.45 15.65 7.79
N VAL A 99 10.06 16.07 6.58
CA VAL A 99 10.68 17.19 5.86
C VAL A 99 10.59 18.52 6.62
N ARG A 100 9.48 18.79 7.31
CA ARG A 100 9.24 20.07 7.99
C ARG A 100 10.28 20.39 9.07
N ASP A 101 10.71 19.39 9.84
CA ASP A 101 11.50 19.57 11.06
C ASP A 101 12.76 18.67 11.11
N GLY A 102 12.95 17.78 10.13
CA GLY A 102 14.08 16.86 10.07
C GLY A 102 14.04 15.74 11.11
N ALA A 103 12.95 15.61 11.87
CA ALA A 103 12.81 14.58 12.90
C ALA A 103 12.49 13.21 12.28
N GLU A 104 12.80 12.13 13.01
CA GLU A 104 12.36 10.78 12.65
C GLU A 104 10.81 10.73 12.65
N ALA A 105 10.23 10.37 11.51
CA ALA A 105 8.80 10.47 11.22
C ALA A 105 7.97 9.44 11.98
N LEU A 106 8.54 8.25 12.16
CA LEU A 106 8.07 7.23 13.09
C LEU A 106 9.07 7.30 14.24
N GLY A 107 8.67 7.88 15.38
CA GLY A 107 9.52 7.97 16.57
C GLY A 107 10.12 6.60 16.96
N PRO A 108 11.04 6.55 17.94
CA PRO A 108 11.75 5.31 18.26
C PRO A 108 10.77 4.15 18.40
N GLY A 109 10.99 3.09 17.62
CA GLY A 109 10.25 1.85 17.77
C GLY A 109 10.31 1.36 19.23
N PRO A 110 9.40 0.47 19.65
CA PRO A 110 9.53 -0.14 20.97
C PRO A 110 10.97 -0.65 21.13
N LYS A 111 11.65 -0.23 22.20
CA LYS A 111 12.99 -0.74 22.49
C LYS A 111 12.89 -2.26 22.52
N SER A 112 13.59 -2.93 21.61
CA SER A 112 13.79 -4.37 21.66
C SER A 112 14.32 -4.69 23.05
N THR A 113 13.49 -5.28 23.91
CA THR A 113 13.94 -5.97 25.11
C THR A 113 14.57 -7.28 24.66
N ALA A 114 15.73 -7.19 24.01
CA ALA A 114 16.62 -8.31 23.80
C ALA A 114 17.83 -8.07 24.69
N ASP A 115 17.60 -8.26 25.98
CA ASP A 115 18.60 -8.56 27.01
C ASP A 115 17.81 -9.12 28.20
N GLY A 116 17.65 -10.44 28.24
CA GLY A 116 16.99 -11.12 29.35
C GLY A 116 16.39 -12.48 29.02
N ALA A 117 17.24 -13.48 28.72
CA ALA A 117 17.18 -14.86 29.20
C ALA A 117 18.19 -15.73 28.43
#